data_AF-A0A8I1TI89-F1
#
_entry.id   AF-A0A8I1TI89-F1
#
_cell.length_a   1.000
_cell.length_b   1.000
_cell.length_c   1.000
_cell.angle_alpha   90.00
_cell.angle_beta   90.00
_cell.angle_gamma   90.00
#
_symmetry.space_group_name_H-M   'P 1'
#
loop_
_entity.id
_entity.type
_entity.pdbx_description
1 polymer ?
#
loop_
_entity_poly.entity_id
_entity_poly.type
_entity_poly.pdbx_seq_one_letter_code
_entity_poly.pdbx_strand_id
1 'polypeptide(L)'
;MENRKPISEQIFGHNKAPLEEVLKNDFADLEKEVDEAVAKIKARPTKIKDETDFAAVGRLAIDAGKLTKRIDGLRKDETTPLYNAQKDIKAHFDLLAAKIETAVQPHQREADNYTREKAAREKRAREEEAKRLRDKEDAERQKAETATGSAAARAEGRAEAIGAQADAAERAANISAADAVRTKVAGGGVATAKQSLAFEITDYDAIDLNKLRPYFNRDHVEAAIRSMVRVQKMNTNLPGVDVRWDTKAAFR
;
A
#
# COMPACT_ATOMS: atom_id res chain seq x y z
N MET A 1 -44.69 15.63 -1.19
CA MET A 1 -43.33 15.58 -1.74
C MET A 1 -43.48 15.16 -3.19
N GLU A 2 -43.76 16.15 -4.03
CA GLU A 2 -44.02 16.00 -5.47
C GLU A 2 -42.77 15.52 -6.21
N ASN A 3 -42.98 14.98 -7.41
CA ASN A 3 -42.02 14.42 -8.38
C ASN A 3 -40.76 15.29 -8.59
N ARG A 4 -39.81 15.26 -7.66
CA ARG A 4 -38.48 15.83 -7.85
C ARG A 4 -37.67 14.90 -8.74
N LYS A 5 -37.06 15.44 -9.80
CA LYS A 5 -36.15 14.68 -10.66
C LYS A 5 -34.83 14.41 -9.93
N PRO A 6 -34.20 13.23 -10.07
CA PRO A 6 -32.86 12.98 -9.53
C PRO A 6 -31.86 14.03 -9.99
N ILE A 7 -30.91 14.41 -9.13
CA ILE A 7 -29.87 15.41 -9.45
C ILE A 7 -29.09 14.97 -10.70
N SER A 8 -28.84 13.67 -10.85
CA SER A 8 -28.18 13.10 -12.04
C SER A 8 -28.88 13.50 -13.35
N GLU A 9 -30.21 13.54 -13.40
CA GLU A 9 -30.94 13.94 -14.61
C GLU A 9 -30.88 15.45 -14.87
N GLN A 10 -30.74 16.25 -13.81
CA GLN A 10 -30.73 17.71 -13.90
C GLN A 10 -29.36 18.26 -14.31
N ILE A 11 -28.26 17.65 -13.85
CA ILE A 11 -26.90 18.13 -14.14
C ILE A 11 -26.33 17.67 -15.48
N PHE A 12 -26.85 16.56 -16.04
CA PHE A 12 -26.38 16.01 -17.32
C PHE A 12 -27.27 16.39 -18.52
N GLY A 13 -28.34 17.19 -18.32
CA GLY A 13 -29.28 17.64 -19.36
C GLY A 13 -28.96 18.99 -20.03
N HIS A 14 -29.80 19.43 -20.98
CA HIS A 14 -29.62 20.67 -21.75
C HIS A 14 -29.82 21.97 -20.93
N ASN A 15 -30.37 21.91 -19.72
CA ASN A 15 -30.58 23.06 -18.85
C ASN A 15 -29.61 23.02 -17.66
N LYS A 16 -28.42 23.60 -17.83
CA LYS A 16 -27.32 23.56 -16.85
C LYS A 16 -27.48 24.64 -15.78
N ALA A 17 -28.42 24.46 -14.86
CA ALA A 17 -28.33 25.18 -13.60
C ALA A 17 -27.06 24.69 -12.85
N PRO A 18 -26.29 25.58 -12.21
CA PRO A 18 -25.19 25.17 -11.34
C PRO A 18 -25.69 24.16 -10.29
N LEU A 19 -24.91 23.11 -10.02
CA LEU A 19 -25.28 22.06 -9.05
C LEU A 19 -25.64 22.67 -7.68
N GLU A 20 -24.96 23.74 -7.28
CA GLU A 20 -25.24 24.46 -6.03
C GLU A 20 -26.65 25.06 -5.99
N GLU A 21 -27.16 25.58 -7.12
CA GLU A 21 -28.51 26.14 -7.19
C GLU A 21 -29.57 25.03 -7.18
N VAL A 22 -29.30 23.91 -7.86
CA VAL A 22 -30.16 22.72 -7.83
C VAL A 22 -30.29 22.18 -6.41
N LEU A 23 -29.16 22.04 -5.70
CA LEU A 23 -29.14 21.57 -4.31
C LEU A 23 -29.93 22.49 -3.38
N LYS A 24 -29.71 23.81 -3.48
CA LYS A 24 -30.41 24.80 -2.64
C LYS A 24 -31.91 24.79 -2.91
N ASN A 25 -32.33 24.77 -4.18
CA ASN A 25 -33.75 24.81 -4.52
C ASN A 25 -34.45 23.52 -4.12
N ASP A 26 -33.88 22.37 -4.47
CA ASP A 26 -34.54 21.09 -4.31
C ASP A 26 -34.53 20.58 -2.85
N PHE A 27 -33.66 21.12 -1.99
CA PHE A 27 -33.58 20.78 -0.56
C PHE A 27 -33.90 21.96 0.38
N ALA A 28 -34.41 23.09 -0.13
CA ALA A 28 -34.72 24.27 0.69
C ALA A 28 -35.61 23.96 1.90
N ASP A 29 -36.62 23.11 1.73
CA ASP A 29 -37.52 22.73 2.83
C ASP A 29 -36.84 21.81 3.85
N LEU A 30 -35.90 20.98 3.42
CA LEU A 30 -35.08 20.15 4.32
C LEU A 30 -34.10 21.02 5.11
N GLU A 31 -33.49 22.03 4.49
CA GLU A 31 -32.63 23.00 5.18
C GLU A 31 -33.40 23.75 6.27
N LYS A 32 -34.61 24.22 5.96
CA LYS A 32 -35.51 24.84 6.96
C LYS A 32 -35.83 23.89 8.11
N GLU A 33 -36.19 22.64 7.81
CA GLU A 33 -36.49 21.62 8.84
C GLU A 33 -35.28 21.36 9.76
N VAL A 34 -34.07 21.35 9.19
CA VAL A 34 -32.81 21.23 9.94
C VAL A 34 -32.57 22.44 10.82
N ASP A 35 -32.73 23.66 10.28
CA ASP A 35 -32.52 24.90 11.04
C ASP A 35 -33.50 25.01 12.22
N GLU A 36 -34.77 24.65 12.01
CA GLU A 36 -35.76 24.58 13.08
C GLU A 36 -35.41 23.55 14.16
N ALA A 37 -34.93 22.36 13.75
CA ALA A 37 -34.51 21.32 14.69
C ALA A 37 -33.29 21.78 15.51
N VAL A 38 -32.30 22.41 14.86
CA VAL A 38 -31.12 22.97 15.51
C VAL A 38 -31.50 24.09 16.48
N ALA A 39 -32.40 24.98 16.10
CA ALA A 39 -32.90 26.04 16.97
C ALA A 39 -33.59 25.47 18.22
N LYS A 40 -34.46 24.46 18.07
CA LYS A 40 -35.12 23.76 19.19
C LYS A 40 -34.11 23.09 20.13
N ILE A 41 -33.06 22.46 19.58
CA ILE A 41 -32.00 21.82 20.38
C ILE A 41 -31.20 22.88 21.14
N LYS A 42 -30.80 23.97 20.49
CA LYS A 42 -30.00 25.06 21.11
C LYS A 42 -30.77 25.84 22.18
N ALA A 43 -32.08 26.03 22.01
CA ALA A 43 -32.92 26.74 22.96
C ALA A 43 -33.08 26.00 24.30
N ARG A 44 -32.78 24.70 24.34
CA ARG A 44 -32.99 23.87 25.53
C ARG A 44 -31.81 23.97 26.50
N PRO A 45 -32.05 24.09 27.82
CA PRO A 45 -31.00 23.99 28.83
C PRO A 45 -30.26 22.64 28.77
N THR A 46 -28.94 22.68 28.93
CA THR A 46 -28.08 21.48 28.91
C THR A 46 -28.11 20.69 30.21
N LYS A 47 -28.46 21.34 31.33
CA LYS A 47 -28.57 20.70 32.64
C LYS A 47 -29.90 19.96 32.76
N ILE A 48 -29.83 18.64 32.89
CA ILE A 48 -30.99 17.76 33.17
C ILE A 48 -31.25 17.79 34.69
N LYS A 49 -32.47 18.13 35.11
CA LYS A 49 -32.81 18.25 36.53
C LYS A 49 -33.63 17.07 37.06
N ASP A 50 -34.45 16.48 36.21
CA ASP A 50 -35.34 15.38 36.58
C ASP A 50 -35.54 14.37 35.42
N GLU A 51 -36.33 13.33 35.68
CA GLU A 51 -36.65 12.29 34.70
C GLU A 51 -37.48 12.82 33.51
N THR A 52 -38.27 13.88 33.71
CA THR A 52 -39.06 14.52 32.66
C THR A 52 -38.13 15.24 31.68
N ASP A 53 -37.16 15.98 32.21
CA ASP A 53 -36.08 16.59 31.45
C ASP A 53 -35.27 15.52 30.71
N PHE A 54 -34.98 14.37 31.35
CA PHE A 54 -34.26 13.29 30.70
C PHE A 54 -35.05 12.70 29.51
N ALA A 55 -36.35 12.45 29.69
CA ALA A 55 -37.23 11.97 28.62
C ALA A 55 -37.34 12.96 27.46
N ALA A 56 -37.40 14.26 27.75
CA ALA A 56 -37.41 15.32 26.72
C ALA A 56 -36.09 15.39 25.93
N VAL A 57 -34.93 15.20 26.57
CA VAL A 57 -33.64 15.02 25.86
C VAL A 57 -33.71 13.81 24.95
N GLY A 58 -34.21 12.69 25.46
CA GLY A 58 -34.31 11.46 24.69
C GLY A 58 -35.16 11.63 23.45
N ARG A 59 -36.30 12.32 23.56
CA ARG A 59 -37.16 12.60 22.41
C ARG A 59 -36.46 13.47 21.36
N LEU A 60 -35.80 14.54 21.78
CA LEU A 60 -35.02 15.40 20.89
C LEU A 60 -33.90 14.62 20.18
N ALA A 61 -33.19 13.77 20.91
CA ALA A 61 -32.13 12.94 20.36
C ALA A 61 -32.66 11.94 19.31
N ILE A 62 -33.82 11.33 19.56
CA ILE A 62 -34.49 10.42 18.61
C ILE A 62 -34.92 11.17 17.35
N ASP A 63 -35.59 12.31 17.51
CA ASP A 63 -36.10 13.09 16.37
C ASP A 63 -34.94 13.65 15.53
N ALA A 64 -33.87 14.14 16.16
CA ALA A 64 -32.63 14.50 15.48
C ALA A 64 -32.01 13.30 14.74
N GLY A 65 -31.96 12.12 15.37
CA GLY A 65 -31.46 10.90 14.74
C GLY A 65 -32.27 10.46 13.53
N LYS A 66 -33.60 10.64 13.54
CA LYS A 66 -34.47 10.39 12.37
C LYS A 66 -34.18 11.37 11.24
N LEU A 67 -34.03 12.65 11.55
CA LEU A 67 -33.70 13.68 10.56
C LEU A 67 -32.32 13.41 9.92
N THR A 68 -31.31 13.08 10.73
CA THR A 68 -29.98 12.68 10.21
C THR A 68 -30.07 11.46 9.30
N LYS A 69 -30.83 10.41 9.69
CA LYS A 69 -31.03 9.22 8.84
C LYS A 69 -31.72 9.56 7.52
N ARG A 70 -32.70 10.49 7.53
CA ARG A 70 -33.38 10.95 6.31
C ARG A 70 -32.42 11.71 5.40
N ILE A 71 -31.59 12.59 5.95
CA ILE A 71 -30.54 13.30 5.20
C ILE A 71 -29.57 12.31 4.55
N ASP A 72 -29.11 11.31 5.31
CA ASP A 72 -28.23 10.27 4.77
C ASP A 72 -28.90 9.39 3.71
N GLY A 73 -30.19 9.10 3.88
CA GLY A 73 -31.00 8.40 2.87
C GLY A 73 -31.05 9.18 1.56
N LEU A 74 -31.50 10.44 1.61
CA LEU A 74 -31.57 11.31 0.45
C LEU A 74 -30.20 11.48 -0.24
N ARG A 75 -29.14 11.69 0.54
CA ARG A 75 -27.77 11.75 0.01
C ARG A 75 -27.40 10.47 -0.73
N LYS A 76 -27.70 9.30 -0.16
CA LYS A 76 -27.42 8.01 -0.81
C LYS A 76 -28.24 7.83 -2.07
N ASP A 77 -29.52 8.15 -2.04
CA ASP A 77 -30.41 8.01 -3.19
C ASP A 77 -29.91 8.83 -4.38
N GLU A 78 -29.41 10.05 -4.13
CA GLU A 78 -28.85 10.92 -5.17
C GLU A 78 -27.45 10.48 -5.64
N THR A 79 -26.59 10.01 -4.73
CA THR A 79 -25.18 9.68 -5.05
C THR A 79 -24.98 8.26 -5.56
N THR A 80 -25.84 7.32 -5.22
CA THR A 80 -25.70 5.91 -5.61
C THR A 80 -25.74 5.71 -7.13
N PRO A 81 -26.67 6.32 -7.89
CA PRO A 81 -26.67 6.21 -9.35
C PRO A 81 -25.39 6.75 -9.98
N LEU A 82 -24.88 7.88 -9.47
CA LEU A 82 -23.64 8.51 -9.93
C LEU A 82 -22.43 7.61 -9.66
N TYR A 83 -22.35 7.06 -8.46
CA TYR A 83 -21.28 6.13 -8.06
C TYR A 83 -21.30 4.85 -8.90
N ASN A 84 -22.49 4.28 -9.14
CA ASN A 84 -22.64 3.09 -9.97
C ASN A 84 -22.24 3.38 -11.42
N ALA A 85 -22.68 4.50 -11.99
CA ALA A 85 -22.27 4.92 -13.33
C ALA A 85 -20.75 5.10 -13.43
N GLN A 86 -20.13 5.75 -12.43
CA GLN A 86 -18.67 5.89 -12.37
C GLN A 86 -17.97 4.52 -12.29
N LYS A 87 -18.48 3.60 -11.47
CA LYS A 87 -17.94 2.25 -11.33
C LYS A 87 -18.02 1.47 -12.65
N ASP A 88 -19.14 1.56 -13.35
CA ASP A 88 -19.35 0.85 -14.63
C ASP A 88 -18.45 1.40 -15.73
N ILE A 89 -18.32 2.73 -15.81
CA ILE A 89 -17.37 3.40 -16.72
C ILE A 89 -15.95 2.93 -16.42
N LYS A 90 -15.54 2.96 -15.15
CA LYS A 90 -14.21 2.51 -14.74
C LYS A 90 -13.99 1.05 -15.12
N ALA A 91 -14.92 0.16 -14.81
CA ALA A 91 -14.82 -1.26 -15.13
C ALA A 91 -14.68 -1.50 -16.63
N HIS A 92 -15.40 -0.75 -17.47
CA HIS A 92 -15.26 -0.83 -18.92
C HIS A 92 -13.84 -0.50 -19.38
N PHE A 93 -13.28 0.62 -18.91
CA PHE A 93 -11.91 1.03 -19.28
C PHE A 93 -10.84 0.12 -18.67
N ASP A 94 -11.03 -0.38 -17.45
CA ASP A 94 -10.15 -1.37 -16.83
C ASP A 94 -10.09 -2.65 -17.68
N LEU A 95 -11.21 -3.10 -18.25
CA LEU A 95 -11.24 -4.26 -19.15
C LEU A 95 -10.47 -4.00 -20.45
N LEU A 96 -10.53 -2.77 -21.00
CA LEU A 96 -9.75 -2.40 -22.18
C LEU A 96 -8.25 -2.36 -21.87
N ALA A 97 -7.86 -1.80 -20.72
CA ALA A 97 -6.48 -1.79 -20.26
C ALA A 97 -5.96 -3.22 -20.04
N ALA A 98 -6.74 -4.07 -19.38
CA ALA A 98 -6.39 -5.46 -19.10
C ALA A 98 -6.13 -6.28 -20.38
N LYS A 99 -6.85 -5.99 -21.49
CA LYS A 99 -6.58 -6.64 -22.80
C LYS A 99 -5.18 -6.32 -23.30
N ILE A 100 -4.76 -5.06 -23.19
CA ILE A 100 -3.42 -4.63 -23.62
C ILE A 100 -2.37 -5.22 -22.68
N GLU A 101 -2.57 -5.13 -21.37
CA GLU A 101 -1.65 -5.70 -20.38
C GLU A 101 -1.46 -7.20 -20.59
N THR A 102 -2.55 -7.94 -20.77
CA THR A 102 -2.50 -9.38 -21.04
C THR A 102 -1.78 -9.69 -22.36
N ALA A 103 -1.96 -8.88 -23.40
CA ALA A 103 -1.25 -9.04 -24.67
C ALA A 103 0.26 -8.75 -24.53
N VAL A 104 0.65 -7.81 -23.67
CA VAL A 104 2.06 -7.45 -23.42
C VAL A 104 2.75 -8.43 -22.47
N GLN A 105 2.02 -9.10 -21.57
CA GLN A 105 2.59 -10.01 -20.56
C GLN A 105 3.58 -11.04 -21.11
N PRO A 106 3.32 -11.77 -22.21
CA PRO A 106 4.30 -12.71 -22.78
C PRO A 106 5.60 -12.04 -23.19
N HIS A 107 5.53 -10.85 -23.80
CA HIS A 107 6.72 -10.08 -24.18
C HIS A 107 7.50 -9.59 -22.95
N GLN A 108 6.80 -9.22 -21.88
CA GLN A 108 7.42 -8.80 -20.64
C GLN A 108 8.10 -9.97 -19.93
N ARG A 109 7.46 -11.16 -19.91
CA ARG A 109 8.08 -12.40 -19.42
C ARG A 109 9.33 -12.77 -20.21
N GLU A 110 9.29 -12.63 -21.53
CA GLU A 110 10.45 -12.90 -22.38
C GLU A 110 11.57 -11.89 -22.15
N ALA A 111 11.24 -10.61 -21.96
CA ALA A 111 12.21 -9.58 -21.58
C ALA A 111 12.84 -9.86 -20.20
N ASP A 112 12.05 -10.33 -19.23
CA ASP A 112 12.55 -10.75 -17.91
C ASP A 112 13.47 -11.97 -18.03
N ASN A 113 13.09 -12.98 -18.83
CA ASN A 113 13.91 -14.16 -19.09
C ASN A 113 15.23 -13.79 -19.75
N TYR A 114 15.19 -12.98 -20.81
CA TYR A 114 16.40 -12.46 -21.47
C TYR A 114 17.29 -11.69 -20.50
N THR A 115 16.70 -10.84 -19.65
CA THR A 115 17.43 -10.07 -18.63
C THR A 115 18.09 -11.00 -17.61
N ARG A 116 17.40 -12.04 -17.14
CA ARG A 116 17.94 -13.07 -16.24
C ARG A 116 19.06 -13.87 -16.90
N GLU A 117 18.88 -14.31 -18.14
CA GLU A 117 19.87 -15.06 -18.90
C GLU A 117 21.11 -14.23 -19.22
N LYS A 118 20.93 -12.94 -19.56
CA LYS A 118 22.03 -12.00 -19.77
C LYS A 118 22.80 -11.80 -18.47
N ALA A 119 22.12 -11.54 -17.35
CA ALA A 119 22.77 -11.44 -16.05
C ALA A 119 23.52 -12.73 -15.68
N ALA A 120 22.94 -13.90 -15.94
CA ALA A 120 23.58 -15.19 -15.68
C ALA A 120 24.78 -15.48 -16.61
N ARG A 121 24.72 -15.07 -17.89
CA ARG A 121 25.86 -15.17 -18.82
C ARG A 121 27.00 -14.23 -18.43
N GLU A 122 26.69 -12.99 -18.08
CA GLU A 122 27.71 -12.05 -17.62
C GLU A 122 28.34 -12.51 -16.30
N LYS A 123 27.55 -13.06 -15.38
CA LYS A 123 28.08 -13.66 -14.15
C LYS A 123 29.02 -14.83 -14.46
N ARG A 124 28.61 -15.78 -15.32
CA ARG A 124 29.45 -16.92 -15.72
C ARG A 124 30.74 -16.49 -16.42
N ALA A 125 30.67 -15.53 -17.34
CA ALA A 125 31.87 -15.02 -18.03
C ALA A 125 32.85 -14.33 -17.06
N ARG A 126 32.33 -13.62 -16.05
CA ARG A 126 33.17 -13.04 -14.99
C ARG A 126 33.77 -14.10 -14.06
N GLU A 127 33.02 -15.14 -13.72
CA GLU A 127 33.52 -16.28 -12.92
C GLU A 127 34.59 -17.08 -13.67
N GLU A 128 34.41 -17.35 -14.97
CA GLU A 128 35.39 -18.02 -15.81
C GLU A 128 36.67 -17.19 -15.99
N GLU A 129 36.54 -15.87 -16.18
CA GLU A 129 37.71 -14.98 -16.27
C GLU A 129 38.44 -14.87 -14.92
N ALA A 130 37.71 -14.78 -13.80
CA ALA A 130 38.30 -14.80 -12.46
C ALA A 130 39.04 -16.13 -12.20
N LYS A 131 38.46 -17.26 -12.59
CA LYS A 131 39.12 -18.57 -12.48
C LYS A 131 40.38 -18.64 -13.34
N ARG A 132 40.31 -18.18 -14.59
CA ARG A 132 41.48 -18.13 -15.49
C ARG A 132 42.61 -17.25 -14.96
N LEU A 133 42.28 -16.15 -14.29
CA LEU A 133 43.26 -15.28 -13.65
C LEU A 133 43.90 -15.94 -12.42
N ARG A 134 43.13 -16.65 -11.59
CA ARG A 134 43.66 -17.44 -10.46
C ARG A 134 44.57 -18.58 -10.93
N ASP A 135 44.18 -19.32 -11.97
CA ASP A 135 45.01 -20.40 -12.53
C ASP A 135 46.36 -19.86 -13.08
N LYS A 136 46.37 -18.64 -13.64
CA LYS A 136 47.59 -17.96 -14.08
C LYS A 136 48.45 -17.47 -12.91
N GLU A 137 47.83 -16.96 -11.84
CA GLU A 137 48.52 -16.56 -10.62
C GLU A 137 49.23 -17.75 -9.96
N ASP A 138 48.53 -18.88 -9.79
CA ASP A 138 49.08 -20.09 -9.20
C ASP A 138 50.23 -20.66 -10.04
N ALA A 139 50.11 -20.63 -11.38
CA ALA A 139 51.17 -21.08 -12.28
C ALA A 139 52.42 -20.17 -12.23
N GLU A 140 52.26 -18.85 -12.07
CA GLU A 140 53.40 -17.93 -11.89
C GLU A 140 54.00 -18.02 -10.49
N ARG A 141 53.20 -18.29 -9.45
CA ARG A 141 53.70 -18.54 -8.09
C ARG A 141 54.58 -19.80 -8.04
N GLN A 142 54.17 -20.88 -8.69
CA GLN A 142 54.99 -22.10 -8.82
C GLN A 142 56.30 -21.87 -9.59
N LYS A 143 56.30 -21.02 -10.61
CA LYS A 143 57.54 -20.62 -11.32
C LYS A 143 58.45 -19.76 -10.44
N ALA A 144 57.88 -18.90 -9.59
CA ALA A 144 58.64 -18.10 -8.63
C ALA A 144 59.31 -18.98 -7.55
N GLU A 145 58.60 -20.01 -7.05
CA GLU A 145 59.11 -20.96 -6.04
C GLU A 145 60.29 -21.80 -6.55
N THR A 146 60.41 -22.00 -7.87
CA THR A 146 61.48 -22.78 -8.50
C THR A 146 62.63 -21.91 -9.07
N ALA A 147 62.47 -20.59 -9.09
CA ALA A 147 63.45 -19.65 -9.60
C ALA A 147 64.43 -19.18 -8.51
N THR A 148 65.68 -18.85 -8.89
CA THR A 148 66.70 -18.34 -7.96
C THR A 148 67.28 -16.99 -8.42
N GLY A 149 67.70 -16.15 -7.47
CA GLY A 149 68.32 -14.84 -7.76
C GLY A 149 67.34 -13.79 -8.31
N SER A 150 67.79 -12.92 -9.22
CA SER A 150 66.95 -11.80 -9.73
C SER A 150 65.75 -12.23 -10.60
N ALA A 151 65.67 -13.53 -10.94
CA ALA A 151 64.51 -14.12 -11.61
C ALA A 151 63.35 -14.36 -10.62
N ALA A 152 63.64 -14.72 -9.37
CA ALA A 152 62.64 -14.92 -8.32
C ALA A 152 61.93 -13.59 -7.98
N ALA A 153 62.69 -12.52 -7.73
CA ALA A 153 62.12 -11.19 -7.44
C ALA A 153 61.26 -10.61 -8.58
N ARG A 154 61.61 -10.90 -9.85
CA ARG A 154 60.79 -10.50 -11.01
C ARG A 154 59.56 -11.39 -11.24
N ALA A 155 59.57 -12.62 -10.73
CA ALA A 155 58.41 -13.51 -10.79
C ALA A 155 57.43 -13.19 -9.65
N GLU A 156 57.93 -12.88 -8.46
CA GLU A 156 57.16 -12.47 -7.29
C GLU A 156 56.42 -11.14 -7.53
N GLY A 157 57.10 -10.12 -8.08
CA GLY A 157 56.43 -8.87 -8.46
C GLY A 157 55.42 -9.01 -9.62
N ARG A 158 55.53 -10.07 -10.44
CA ARG A 158 54.51 -10.41 -11.45
C ARG A 158 53.32 -11.12 -10.83
N ALA A 159 53.55 -12.01 -9.85
CA ALA A 159 52.48 -12.68 -9.11
C ALA A 159 51.64 -11.68 -8.32
N GLU A 160 52.25 -10.72 -7.60
CA GLU A 160 51.51 -9.66 -6.89
C GLU A 160 50.68 -8.78 -7.84
N ALA A 161 51.21 -8.41 -9.01
CA ALA A 161 50.48 -7.63 -9.99
C ALA A 161 49.27 -8.38 -10.58
N ILE A 162 49.39 -9.71 -10.74
CA ILE A 162 48.29 -10.57 -11.20
C ILE A 162 47.26 -10.78 -10.09
N GLY A 163 47.67 -11.00 -8.85
CA GLY A 163 46.78 -11.11 -7.69
C GLY A 163 45.96 -9.84 -7.47
N ALA A 164 46.58 -8.66 -7.58
CA ALA A 164 45.88 -7.38 -7.50
C ALA A 164 44.86 -7.17 -8.65
N GLN A 165 45.15 -7.68 -9.85
CA GLN A 165 44.20 -7.70 -10.96
C GLN A 165 43.04 -8.68 -10.73
N ALA A 166 43.30 -9.85 -10.14
CA ALA A 166 42.28 -10.83 -9.78
C ALA A 166 41.31 -10.27 -8.72
N ASP A 167 41.83 -9.63 -7.67
CA ASP A 167 41.03 -8.98 -6.62
C ASP A 167 40.18 -7.81 -7.15
N ALA A 168 40.71 -7.06 -8.12
CA ALA A 168 39.97 -5.99 -8.78
C ALA A 168 38.85 -6.54 -9.68
N ALA A 169 39.11 -7.65 -10.39
CA ALA A 169 38.11 -8.34 -11.20
C ALA A 169 36.99 -8.96 -10.34
N GLU A 170 37.32 -9.51 -9.17
CA GLU A 170 36.35 -10.09 -8.24
C GLU A 170 35.47 -9.01 -7.58
N ARG A 171 36.05 -7.85 -7.24
CA ARG A 171 35.29 -6.68 -6.77
C ARG A 171 34.36 -6.11 -7.85
N ALA A 172 34.82 -6.07 -9.11
CA ALA A 172 33.98 -5.66 -10.24
C ALA A 172 32.87 -6.68 -10.55
N ALA A 173 33.09 -7.97 -10.27
CA ALA A 173 32.09 -9.01 -10.41
C ALA A 173 30.93 -8.88 -9.41
N ASN A 174 31.19 -8.33 -8.22
CA ASN A 174 30.21 -8.10 -7.16
C ASN A 174 29.41 -6.79 -7.28
N ILE A 175 29.69 -5.94 -8.27
CA ILE A 175 28.84 -4.77 -8.57
C ILE A 175 27.47 -5.25 -9.05
N SER A 176 26.41 -4.64 -8.51
CA SER A 176 25.02 -5.13 -8.62
C SER A 176 24.60 -5.47 -10.06
N ALA A 177 23.84 -6.55 -10.22
CA ALA A 177 23.28 -6.96 -11.51
C ALA A 177 22.40 -5.87 -12.18
N ALA A 178 21.97 -4.86 -11.42
CA ALA A 178 21.19 -3.73 -11.91
C ALA A 178 22.00 -2.79 -12.83
N ASP A 179 23.30 -2.58 -12.55
CA ASP A 179 24.17 -1.76 -13.41
C ASP A 179 24.63 -2.52 -14.66
N ALA A 180 24.74 -3.84 -14.55
CA ALA A 180 25.20 -4.72 -15.63
C ALA A 180 24.19 -4.81 -16.80
N VAL A 181 22.89 -4.75 -16.52
CA VAL A 181 21.83 -4.92 -17.55
C VAL A 181 21.16 -3.60 -17.95
N ARG A 182 21.86 -2.46 -17.81
CA ARG A 182 21.34 -1.18 -18.30
C ARG A 182 21.54 -1.07 -19.82
N THR A 183 20.57 -1.56 -20.58
CA THR A 183 20.58 -1.47 -22.04
C THR A 183 19.68 -0.34 -22.52
N LYS A 184 20.23 0.62 -23.29
CA LYS A 184 19.42 1.60 -24.02
C LYS A 184 18.70 0.87 -25.16
N VAL A 185 17.38 0.94 -25.17
CA VAL A 185 16.57 0.38 -26.26
C VAL A 185 16.53 1.39 -27.40
N ALA A 186 16.73 0.93 -28.65
CA ALA A 186 16.56 1.76 -29.83
C ALA A 186 15.08 2.19 -29.91
N GLY A 187 14.80 3.43 -29.51
CA GLY A 187 13.44 3.93 -29.25
C GLY A 187 13.28 4.80 -27.99
N GLY A 188 14.34 4.94 -27.18
CA GLY A 188 14.38 5.90 -26.06
C GLY A 188 14.00 5.33 -24.69
N GLY A 189 13.62 4.05 -24.61
CA GLY A 189 13.37 3.34 -23.35
C GLY A 189 14.67 2.84 -22.69
N VAL A 190 14.69 2.82 -21.36
CA VAL A 190 15.76 2.20 -20.57
C VAL A 190 15.20 0.96 -19.88
N ALA A 191 15.68 -0.22 -20.24
CA ALA A 191 15.41 -1.44 -19.48
C ALA A 191 16.41 -1.52 -18.30
N THR A 192 15.95 -1.77 -17.09
CA THR A 192 16.79 -1.93 -15.89
C THR A 192 16.25 -3.07 -15.06
N ALA A 193 17.13 -3.95 -14.59
CA ALA A 193 16.74 -5.03 -13.68
C ALA A 193 16.44 -4.46 -12.29
N LYS A 194 15.21 -4.63 -11.79
CA LYS A 194 14.83 -4.28 -10.41
C LYS A 194 14.71 -5.56 -9.60
N GLN A 195 15.54 -5.71 -8.57
CA GLN A 195 15.43 -6.80 -7.60
C GLN A 195 14.49 -6.35 -6.47
N SER A 196 13.51 -7.19 -6.13
CA SER A 196 12.68 -7.03 -4.93
C SER A 196 12.76 -8.28 -4.08
N LEU A 197 12.85 -8.10 -2.77
CA LEU A 197 12.77 -9.19 -1.80
C LEU A 197 11.31 -9.65 -1.72
N ALA A 198 11.05 -10.88 -2.14
CA ALA A 198 9.75 -11.54 -1.99
C ALA A 198 9.82 -12.53 -0.82
N PHE A 199 8.69 -12.74 -0.14
CA PHE A 199 8.54 -13.76 0.90
C PHE A 199 7.24 -14.53 0.69
N GLU A 200 7.20 -15.76 1.18
CA GLU A 200 6.03 -16.64 1.17
C GLU A 200 5.87 -17.22 2.57
N ILE A 201 4.65 -17.23 3.10
CA ILE A 201 4.35 -17.86 4.39
C ILE A 201 3.97 -19.31 4.10
N THR A 202 4.85 -20.23 4.47
CA THR A 202 4.64 -21.68 4.25
C THR A 202 3.88 -22.34 5.40
N ASP A 203 4.07 -21.86 6.63
CA ASP A 203 3.35 -22.28 7.83
C ASP A 203 3.21 -21.06 8.75
N TYR A 204 1.97 -20.70 9.05
CA TYR A 204 1.67 -19.54 9.89
C TYR A 204 1.89 -19.84 11.38
N ASP A 205 1.62 -21.07 11.82
CA ASP A 205 1.68 -21.45 13.23
C ASP A 205 3.14 -21.61 13.72
N ALA A 206 4.07 -21.85 12.79
CA ALA A 206 5.51 -21.86 13.06
C ALA A 206 6.12 -20.46 13.28
N ILE A 207 5.36 -19.37 13.07
CA ILE A 207 5.87 -18.00 13.16
C ILE A 207 5.96 -17.56 14.63
N ASP A 208 7.17 -17.30 15.11
CA ASP A 208 7.40 -16.69 16.43
C ASP A 208 7.05 -15.19 16.40
N LEU A 209 5.85 -14.87 16.88
CA LEU A 209 5.34 -13.49 16.96
C LEU A 209 6.21 -12.57 17.83
N ASN A 210 7.02 -13.10 18.76
CA ASN A 210 7.92 -12.26 19.56
C ASN A 210 9.06 -11.67 18.73
N LYS A 211 9.53 -12.40 17.71
CA LYS A 211 10.53 -11.87 16.76
C LYS A 211 9.96 -10.75 15.89
N LEU A 212 8.64 -10.73 15.71
CA LEU A 212 7.94 -9.67 14.98
C LEU A 212 7.63 -8.44 15.85
N ARG A 213 7.83 -8.52 17.16
CA ARG A 213 7.54 -7.44 18.12
C ARG A 213 8.15 -6.07 17.74
N PRO A 214 9.38 -5.96 17.23
CA PRO A 214 9.95 -4.67 16.80
C PRO A 214 9.21 -4.01 15.62
N TYR A 215 8.41 -4.78 14.86
CA TYR A 215 7.68 -4.30 13.69
C TYR A 215 6.21 -3.97 13.98
N PHE A 216 5.71 -4.28 15.18
CA PHE A 216 4.39 -3.84 15.62
C PHE A 216 4.45 -2.40 16.15
N ASN A 217 3.72 -1.50 15.50
CA ASN A 217 3.47 -0.17 16.02
C ASN A 217 2.36 -0.21 17.11
N ARG A 218 2.14 0.93 17.76
CA ARG A 218 1.14 1.07 18.82
C ARG A 218 -0.27 0.73 18.34
N ASP A 219 -0.62 1.09 17.11
CA ASP A 219 -1.95 0.86 16.56
C ASP A 219 -2.26 -0.64 16.38
N HIS A 220 -1.28 -1.43 15.94
CA HIS A 220 -1.42 -2.90 15.86
C HIS A 220 -1.68 -3.51 17.24
N VAL A 221 -0.98 -3.03 18.28
CA VAL A 221 -1.14 -3.51 19.66
C VAL A 221 -2.50 -3.10 20.21
N GLU A 222 -2.92 -1.84 20.02
CA GLU A 222 -4.23 -1.37 20.48
C GLU A 222 -5.39 -2.09 19.77
N ALA A 223 -5.26 -2.41 18.47
CA ALA A 223 -6.24 -3.18 17.72
C ALA A 223 -6.39 -4.60 18.29
N ALA A 224 -5.27 -5.26 18.62
CA ALA A 224 -5.28 -6.57 19.25
C ALA A 224 -5.95 -6.53 20.65
N ILE A 225 -5.60 -5.53 21.48
CA ILE A 225 -6.20 -5.34 22.81
C ILE A 225 -7.70 -5.09 22.70
N ARG A 226 -8.17 -4.22 21.79
CA ARG A 226 -9.60 -3.96 21.58
C ARG A 226 -10.35 -5.22 21.17
N SER A 227 -9.76 -6.04 20.30
CA SER A 227 -10.33 -7.33 19.91
C SER A 227 -10.46 -8.28 21.10
N MET A 228 -9.40 -8.39 21.92
CA MET A 228 -9.39 -9.20 23.14
C MET A 228 -10.45 -8.74 24.15
N VAL A 229 -10.52 -7.43 24.44
CA VAL A 229 -11.52 -6.84 25.35
C VAL A 229 -12.95 -7.05 24.84
N ARG A 230 -13.19 -7.01 23.53
CA ARG A 230 -14.52 -7.27 22.96
C ARG A 230 -14.98 -8.72 23.18
N VAL A 231 -14.08 -9.68 23.07
CA VAL A 231 -14.38 -11.11 23.23
C VAL A 231 -14.46 -11.49 24.71
N GLN A 232 -13.46 -11.10 25.49
CA GLN A 232 -13.31 -11.51 26.90
C GLN A 232 -14.02 -10.59 27.89
N LYS A 233 -14.39 -9.37 27.49
CA LYS A 233 -15.09 -8.37 28.32
C LYS A 233 -14.33 -8.15 29.64
N MET A 234 -15.02 -8.20 30.78
CA MET A 234 -14.41 -8.01 32.11
C MET A 234 -13.46 -9.14 32.53
N ASN A 235 -13.42 -10.26 31.79
CA ASN A 235 -12.47 -11.35 32.05
C ASN A 235 -11.11 -11.12 31.36
N THR A 236 -10.90 -9.97 30.72
CA THR A 236 -9.63 -9.61 30.11
C THR A 236 -8.59 -9.37 31.22
N ASN A 237 -7.74 -10.36 31.48
CA ASN A 237 -6.63 -10.22 32.41
C ASN A 237 -5.32 -9.99 31.65
N LEU A 238 -5.07 -8.73 31.29
CA LEU A 238 -3.85 -8.32 30.60
C LEU A 238 -3.12 -7.25 31.45
N PRO A 239 -1.90 -7.53 31.95
CA PRO A 239 -1.15 -6.55 32.73
C PRO A 239 -0.98 -5.23 31.97
N GLY A 240 -1.34 -4.12 32.64
CA GLY A 240 -1.26 -2.77 32.07
C GLY A 240 -2.51 -2.29 31.32
N VAL A 241 -3.59 -3.09 31.26
CA VAL A 241 -4.88 -2.69 30.67
C VAL A 241 -5.98 -2.73 31.73
N ASP A 242 -6.60 -1.58 31.98
CA ASP A 242 -7.76 -1.46 32.87
C ASP A 242 -9.06 -1.48 32.03
N VAL A 243 -9.94 -2.44 32.32
CA VAL A 243 -11.21 -2.62 31.60
C VAL A 243 -12.36 -2.26 32.53
N ARG A 244 -13.13 -1.24 32.14
CA ARG A 244 -14.28 -0.74 32.88
C ARG A 244 -15.51 -0.66 32.00
N TRP A 245 -16.68 -0.83 32.63
CA TRP A 245 -17.95 -0.48 31.99
C TRP A 245 -18.09 1.03 31.90
N ASP A 246 -18.36 1.52 30.70
CA ASP A 246 -18.72 2.91 30.44
C ASP A 246 -20.21 2.94 30.05
N THR A 247 -21.05 3.41 30.97
CA THR A 247 -22.49 3.49 30.76
C THR A 247 -22.85 4.82 30.13
N LYS A 248 -23.27 4.79 28.87
CA LYS A 248 -23.74 5.97 28.13
C LYS A 248 -25.24 5.89 27.93
N ALA A 249 -25.91 7.04 28.00
CA ALA A 249 -27.29 7.13 27.56
C ALA A 249 -27.37 6.79 26.07
N ALA A 250 -28.24 5.85 25.72
CA ALA A 250 -28.50 5.46 24.35
C ALA A 250 -29.98 5.68 24.05
N PHE A 251 -30.26 6.60 23.13
CA PHE A 251 -31.62 6.90 22.68
C PHE A 251 -31.87 6.16 21.35
N ARG A 252 -33.00 5.46 21.24
CA ARG A 252 -33.37 4.66 20.06
C ARG A 252 -34.77 5.03 19.58
#